data_AF-A0A2I1K227-F1
#
_entry.id   AF-A0A2I1K227-F1
#
_cell.length_a   1.000
_cell.length_b   1.000
_cell.length_c   1.000
_cell.angle_alpha   90.00
_cell.angle_beta   90.00
_cell.angle_gamma   90.00
#
_symmetry.space_group_name_H-M   'P 1'
#
loop_
_entity.id
_entity.type
_entity.pdbx_description
1 polymer ?
#
loop_
_entity_poly.entity_id
_entity_poly.type
_entity_poly.pdbx_seq_one_letter_code
_entity_poly.pdbx_strand_id
1 'polypeptide(L)'
;MQPWEEFKRKYPSGEVMYSIDGEYLGLIRINTLNVLCGYVKLPENHPYIGLDLYDIMHVNNPLYELDVHGGVTFADYIEGGCAHVGDYAIGFDCAHAGDYVPRFSDFTPLADGIWRDETFVINELKSLTEQLRGI
;
A
#
# COMPACT_ATOMS: atom_id res chain seq x y z
N MET A 1 5.03 -20.53 -12.58
CA MET A 1 4.47 -20.03 -11.31
C MET A 1 4.25 -18.56 -11.50
N GLN A 2 3.06 -18.08 -11.19
CA GLN A 2 2.71 -16.67 -11.39
C GLN A 2 3.37 -15.80 -10.30
N PRO A 3 3.67 -14.51 -10.56
CA PRO A 3 4.38 -13.64 -9.61
C PRO A 3 3.72 -13.56 -8.22
N TRP A 4 2.39 -13.48 -8.16
CA TRP A 4 1.66 -13.46 -6.89
C TRP A 4 1.70 -14.79 -6.13
N GLU A 5 1.82 -15.92 -6.83
CA GLU A 5 2.03 -17.23 -6.20
C GLU A 5 3.43 -17.33 -5.61
N GLU A 6 4.43 -16.76 -6.30
CA GLU A 6 5.78 -16.68 -5.79
C GLU A 6 5.85 -15.85 -4.50
N PHE A 7 5.19 -14.68 -4.49
CA PHE A 7 5.10 -13.85 -3.29
C PHE A 7 4.46 -14.61 -2.13
N LYS A 8 3.33 -15.29 -2.34
CA LYS A 8 2.68 -16.10 -1.30
C LYS A 8 3.52 -17.29 -0.83
N ARG A 9 4.32 -17.88 -1.72
CA ARG A 9 5.26 -18.94 -1.36
C ARG A 9 6.40 -18.39 -0.49
N LYS A 10 6.91 -17.19 -0.83
CA LYS A 10 7.96 -16.49 -0.06
C LYS A 10 7.44 -16.00 1.29
N TYR A 11 6.18 -15.53 1.34
CA TYR A 11 5.51 -15.00 2.52
C TYR A 11 4.14 -15.68 2.71
N PRO A 12 4.08 -16.83 3.40
CA PRO A 12 2.84 -17.60 3.56
C PRO A 12 1.71 -16.87 4.29
N SER A 13 2.04 -15.87 5.12
CA SER A 13 1.05 -14.97 5.75
C SER A 13 0.39 -14.02 4.76
N GLY A 14 0.97 -13.84 3.57
CA GLY A 14 0.60 -12.81 2.62
C GLY A 14 1.14 -11.41 2.98
N GLU A 15 2.04 -11.32 3.95
CA GLU A 15 2.55 -10.06 4.48
C GLU A 15 4.06 -10.09 4.68
N VAL A 16 4.71 -8.95 4.46
CA VAL A 16 6.12 -8.74 4.80
C VAL A 16 6.37 -7.29 5.22
N MET A 17 7.25 -7.12 6.20
CA MET A 17 7.66 -5.81 6.72
C MET A 17 9.05 -5.41 6.19
N TYR A 18 9.24 -4.11 6.01
CA TYR A 18 10.50 -3.49 5.63
C TYR A 18 10.81 -2.31 6.55
N SER A 19 12.05 -2.22 7.01
CA SER A 19 12.55 -0.98 7.58
C SER A 19 12.92 -0.03 6.44
N ILE A 20 12.41 1.20 6.50
CA ILE A 20 12.68 2.26 5.52
C ILE A 20 13.51 3.33 6.23
N ASP A 21 14.76 3.42 5.79
CA ASP A 21 15.85 4.25 6.33
C ASP A 21 16.02 4.18 7.86
N GLY A 22 15.67 3.05 8.48
CA GLY A 22 15.85 2.82 9.91
C GLY A 22 14.82 3.51 10.83
N GLU A 23 13.89 4.28 10.28
CA GLU A 23 12.95 5.10 11.05
C GLU A 23 11.49 4.68 10.84
N TYR A 24 11.14 4.35 9.60
CA TYR A 24 9.78 3.98 9.23
C TYR A 24 9.67 2.48 9.00
N LEU A 25 8.47 1.96 9.19
CA LEU A 25 8.12 0.59 8.88
C LEU A 25 7.14 0.60 7.71
N GLY A 26 7.54 -0.03 6.61
CA GLY A 26 6.68 -0.33 5.48
C GLY A 26 6.10 -1.75 5.61
N LEU A 27 4.82 -1.91 5.34
CA LEU A 27 4.13 -3.19 5.21
C LEU A 27 3.76 -3.41 3.74
N ILE A 28 4.06 -4.58 3.21
CA ILE A 28 3.49 -5.07 1.95
C ILE A 28 2.52 -6.20 2.27
N ARG A 29 1.29 -6.10 1.77
CA ARG A 29 0.23 -7.12 1.92
C ARG A 29 -0.30 -7.52 0.55
N ILE A 30 -0.46 -8.81 0.30
CA ILE A 30 -1.21 -9.29 -0.86
C ILE A 30 -2.70 -9.42 -0.51
N ASN A 31 -3.57 -8.79 -1.31
CA ASN A 31 -5.00 -8.84 -1.07
C ASN A 31 -5.68 -10.02 -1.78
N THR A 32 -7.01 -10.12 -1.65
CA THR A 32 -7.83 -11.19 -2.25
C THR A 32 -7.85 -11.15 -3.78
N LEU A 33 -7.54 -10.00 -4.39
CA LEU A 33 -7.38 -9.82 -5.83
C LEU A 33 -6.01 -10.28 -6.35
N ASN A 34 -5.13 -10.75 -5.46
CA ASN A 34 -3.74 -11.11 -5.73
C ASN A 34 -2.87 -9.93 -6.22
N VAL A 35 -3.23 -8.70 -5.88
CA VAL A 35 -2.34 -7.54 -6.05
C VAL A 35 -1.67 -7.20 -4.73
N LEU A 36 -0.50 -6.56 -4.81
CA LEU A 36 0.18 -6.05 -3.63
C LEU A 36 -0.41 -4.70 -3.22
N CYS A 37 -0.38 -4.42 -1.92
CA CYS A 37 -0.70 -3.14 -1.32
C CYS A 37 0.50 -2.74 -0.44
N GLY A 38 0.82 -1.44 -0.41
CA GLY A 38 1.88 -0.88 0.40
C GLY A 38 1.32 0.05 1.47
N TYR A 39 1.83 -0.04 2.70
CA TYR A 39 1.47 0.86 3.80
C TYR A 39 2.72 1.35 4.53
N VAL A 40 2.79 2.64 4.82
CA VAL A 40 3.78 3.24 5.73
C VAL A 40 3.13 3.42 7.10
N LYS A 41 3.64 2.73 8.11
CA LYS A 41 3.26 2.98 9.50
C LYS A 41 3.76 4.35 9.92
N LEU A 42 2.86 5.14 10.51
CA LEU A 42 3.22 6.44 11.05
C LEU A 42 3.78 6.32 12.49
N PRO A 43 4.78 7.14 12.86
CA PRO A 43 5.15 7.37 14.25
C PRO A 43 3.96 7.89 15.08
N GLU A 44 3.88 7.54 16.37
CA GLU A 44 2.71 7.82 17.25
C GLU A 44 2.24 9.29 17.29
N ASN A 45 3.10 10.26 16.94
CA ASN A 45 2.79 11.69 16.96
C ASN A 45 2.80 12.34 15.56
N HIS A 46 2.72 11.55 14.49
CA HIS A 46 2.72 12.10 13.14
C HIS A 46 1.45 12.94 12.89
N PRO A 47 1.55 14.15 12.28
CA PRO A 47 0.39 15.05 12.10
C PRO A 47 -0.77 14.46 11.31
N TYR A 48 -0.51 13.46 10.47
CA TYR A 48 -1.51 12.80 9.64
C TYR A 48 -2.21 11.61 10.31
N ILE A 49 -1.90 11.29 11.57
CA ILE A 49 -2.70 10.31 12.32
C ILE A 49 -4.15 10.79 12.43
N GLY A 50 -5.08 9.91 12.08
CA GLY A 50 -6.51 10.15 12.19
C GLY A 50 -7.13 10.98 11.06
N LEU A 51 -6.37 11.31 10.01
CA LEU A 51 -6.97 11.91 8.81
C LEU A 51 -7.85 10.89 8.10
N ASP A 52 -9.10 11.25 7.83
CA ASP A 52 -10.01 10.39 7.09
C ASP A 52 -9.89 10.65 5.58
N LEU A 53 -9.50 9.62 4.83
CA LEU A 53 -9.38 9.69 3.37
C LEU A 53 -10.69 10.07 2.66
N TYR A 54 -11.84 9.75 3.27
CA TYR A 54 -13.17 9.96 2.70
C TYR A 54 -13.90 11.14 3.32
N ASP A 55 -13.20 12.02 4.04
CA ASP A 55 -13.81 13.23 4.56
C ASP A 55 -14.15 14.22 3.43
N ILE A 56 -15.37 14.08 2.92
CA ILE A 56 -15.95 14.89 1.85
C ILE A 56 -16.10 16.38 2.21
N MET A 57 -15.98 16.75 3.50
CA MET A 57 -16.02 18.15 3.93
C MET A 57 -14.65 18.82 3.81
N HIS A 58 -13.58 18.03 3.70
CA HIS A 58 -12.22 18.50 3.55
C HIS A 58 -11.77 18.42 2.08
N VAL A 59 -12.25 19.37 1.27
CA VAL A 59 -11.79 19.58 -0.12
C VAL A 59 -10.27 19.82 -0.25
N ASN A 60 -9.59 20.12 0.86
CA ASN A 60 -8.13 20.26 0.95
C ASN A 60 -7.51 19.16 1.84
N ASN A 61 -8.00 17.93 1.75
CA ASN A 61 -7.41 16.81 2.49
C ASN A 61 -5.96 16.59 2.01
N PRO A 62 -4.95 16.77 2.87
CA PRO A 62 -3.56 16.70 2.45
C PRO A 62 -3.14 15.29 2.02
N LEU A 63 -3.93 14.25 2.33
CA LEU A 63 -3.71 12.90 1.80
C LEU A 63 -3.75 12.84 0.27
N TYR A 64 -4.49 13.75 -0.38
CA TYR A 64 -4.54 13.84 -1.84
C TYR A 64 -3.33 14.54 -2.46
N GLU A 65 -2.48 15.18 -1.65
CA GLU A 65 -1.23 15.81 -2.11
C GLU A 65 -0.06 14.82 -2.11
N LEU A 66 -0.21 13.66 -1.44
CA LEU A 66 0.79 12.59 -1.43
C LEU A 66 0.80 11.86 -2.78
N ASP A 67 1.95 11.92 -3.46
CA ASP A 67 2.17 11.30 -4.76
C ASP A 67 2.71 9.88 -4.58
N VAL A 68 1.87 8.90 -4.87
CA VAL A 68 2.17 7.46 -4.82
C VAL A 68 1.34 6.76 -5.89
N HIS A 69 1.67 5.52 -6.21
CA HIS A 69 1.00 4.72 -7.24
C HIS A 69 -0.54 4.75 -7.14
N GLY A 70 -1.16 5.53 -8.03
CA GLY A 70 -2.60 5.72 -8.10
C GLY A 70 -3.21 6.61 -7.01
N GLY A 71 -2.37 7.17 -6.13
CA GLY A 71 -2.75 7.98 -4.98
C GLY A 71 -2.92 7.16 -3.70
N VAL A 72 -3.15 7.86 -2.60
CA VAL A 72 -3.46 7.23 -1.31
C VAL A 72 -4.84 6.58 -1.38
N THR A 73 -4.90 5.27 -1.13
CA THR A 73 -6.15 4.49 -1.07
C THR A 73 -6.42 3.92 0.33
N PHE A 74 -5.54 4.17 1.28
CA PHE A 74 -5.67 3.77 2.68
C PHE A 74 -5.10 4.84 3.62
N ALA A 75 -5.86 5.22 4.65
CA ALA A 75 -5.40 6.06 5.76
C ALA A 75 -6.20 5.71 7.02
N ASP A 76 -5.79 4.66 7.72
CA ASP A 76 -6.49 4.16 8.90
C ASP A 76 -5.57 3.26 9.76
N TYR A 77 -6.12 2.76 10.87
CA TYR A 77 -5.51 1.72 11.66
C TYR A 77 -5.47 0.38 10.91
N ILE A 78 -4.30 -0.27 10.89
CA ILE A 78 -4.14 -1.59 10.29
C ILE A 78 -4.99 -2.60 11.05
N GLU A 79 -5.94 -3.21 10.34
CA GLU A 79 -6.73 -4.33 10.83
C GLU A 79 -6.25 -5.65 10.22
N GLY A 80 -6.39 -6.73 11.01
CA GLY A 80 -6.03 -8.09 10.61
C GLY A 80 -4.54 -8.29 10.30
N GLY A 81 -4.15 -9.54 10.03
CA GLY A 81 -2.75 -9.90 9.79
C GLY A 81 -1.99 -10.26 11.08
N CYS A 82 -0.71 -10.57 10.92
CA CYS A 82 0.12 -11.06 12.02
C CYS A 82 0.98 -9.96 12.67
N ALA A 83 1.12 -8.81 12.02
CA ALA A 83 2.01 -7.74 12.45
C ALA A 83 1.26 -6.40 12.55
N HIS A 84 1.55 -5.62 13.60
CA HIS A 84 1.21 -4.19 13.69
C HIS A 84 -0.28 -3.82 13.63
N VAL A 85 -1.16 -4.75 14.02
CA VAL A 85 -2.59 -4.45 14.21
C VAL A 85 -2.73 -3.30 15.22
N GLY A 86 -3.53 -2.30 14.85
CA GLY A 86 -3.76 -1.11 15.67
C GLY A 86 -2.72 0.01 15.49
N ASP A 87 -1.75 -0.16 14.59
CA ASP A 87 -0.90 0.95 14.15
C ASP A 87 -1.59 1.72 13.02
N TYR A 88 -1.53 3.06 13.07
CA TYR A 88 -2.08 3.91 12.00
C TYR A 88 -1.11 3.96 10.82
N ALA A 89 -1.62 3.78 9.60
CA ALA A 89 -0.82 3.75 8.40
C ALA A 89 -1.49 4.47 7.23
N ILE A 90 -0.64 4.99 6.33
CA ILE A 90 -1.05 5.55 5.04
C ILE A 90 -0.53 4.63 3.95
N GLY A 91 -1.34 4.35 2.93
CA GLY A 91 -1.00 3.38 1.92
C GLY A 91 -1.79 3.47 0.61
N PHE A 92 -1.47 2.53 -0.27
CA PHE A 92 -1.98 2.42 -1.63
C PHE A 92 -2.11 0.95 -2.02
N ASP A 93 -2.91 0.65 -3.05
CA ASP A 93 -3.02 -0.67 -3.65
C ASP A 93 -2.54 -0.70 -5.10
N CYS A 94 -2.22 -1.88 -5.63
CA CYS A 94 -1.81 -2.05 -7.02
C CYS A 94 -2.92 -2.64 -7.90
N ALA A 95 -4.15 -2.11 -7.81
CA ALA A 95 -5.26 -2.42 -8.71
C ALA A 95 -5.76 -1.18 -9.47
N HIS A 96 -4.83 -0.37 -9.97
CA HIS A 96 -5.13 0.84 -10.75
C HIS A 96 -5.21 0.58 -12.25
N ALA A 97 -5.68 1.58 -13.01
CA ALA A 97 -5.72 1.52 -14.46
C ALA A 97 -4.30 1.28 -15.03
N GLY A 98 -4.15 0.19 -15.77
CA GLY A 98 -2.86 -0.25 -16.34
C GLY A 98 -2.11 -1.30 -15.51
N ASP A 99 -2.57 -1.59 -14.29
CA ASP A 99 -2.06 -2.73 -13.52
C ASP A 99 -2.70 -4.04 -13.99
N TYR A 100 -1.92 -5.12 -13.89
CA TYR A 100 -2.47 -6.46 -14.03
C TYR A 100 -3.09 -6.89 -12.71
N VAL A 101 -4.40 -7.14 -12.73
CA VAL A 101 -5.16 -7.63 -11.57
C VAL A 101 -5.51 -9.11 -11.80
N PRO A 102 -4.82 -10.08 -11.15
CA PRO A 102 -4.94 -11.49 -11.51
C PRO A 102 -6.35 -12.08 -11.38
N ARG A 103 -7.19 -11.54 -10.49
CA ARG A 103 -8.58 -12.00 -10.34
C ARG A 103 -9.54 -11.40 -11.37
N PHE A 104 -9.15 -10.35 -12.08
CA PHE A 104 -9.97 -9.72 -13.13
C PHE A 104 -9.64 -10.22 -14.53
N SER A 105 -8.46 -10.82 -14.73
CA SER A 105 -8.06 -11.39 -16.03
C SER A 105 -8.93 -12.56 -16.48
N ASP A 106 -9.64 -13.21 -15.55
CA ASP A 106 -10.63 -14.25 -15.88
C ASP A 106 -11.88 -13.69 -16.58
N PHE A 107 -12.12 -12.37 -16.48
CA PHE A 107 -13.39 -11.74 -16.90
C PHE A 107 -13.22 -10.55 -17.86
N THR A 108 -12.00 -10.03 -18.04
CA THR A 108 -11.76 -8.84 -18.86
C THR A 108 -10.43 -8.93 -19.62
N PRO A 109 -10.35 -8.36 -20.84
CA PRO A 109 -9.09 -8.22 -21.59
C PRO A 109 -8.14 -7.18 -20.99
N LEU A 110 -8.33 -6.72 -19.74
CA LEU A 110 -7.33 -5.96 -18.97
C LEU A 110 -6.08 -6.80 -18.62
N ALA A 111 -5.93 -7.96 -19.26
CA ALA A 111 -4.84 -8.92 -19.08
C ALA A 111 -3.47 -8.40 -19.58
N ASP A 112 -3.42 -7.25 -20.27
CA ASP A 112 -2.18 -6.64 -20.78
C ASP A 112 -1.49 -5.70 -19.77
N GLY A 113 -2.05 -5.54 -18.57
CA GLY A 113 -1.45 -4.73 -17.51
C GLY A 113 -0.13 -5.29 -16.99
N ILE A 114 0.55 -4.53 -16.13
CA ILE A 114 1.77 -4.97 -15.43
C ILE A 114 1.41 -5.31 -13.98
N TRP A 115 1.78 -6.50 -13.51
CA TRP A 115 1.64 -6.82 -12.09
C TRP A 115 2.75 -6.11 -11.32
N ARG A 116 2.37 -5.23 -10.39
CA ARG A 116 3.33 -4.47 -9.58
C ARG A 116 3.96 -5.37 -8.54
N ASP A 117 5.26 -5.57 -8.68
CA ASP A 117 6.03 -6.49 -7.84
C ASP A 117 6.50 -5.87 -6.52
N GLU A 118 7.17 -6.69 -5.70
CA GLU A 118 7.72 -6.28 -4.41
C GLU A 118 8.71 -5.11 -4.56
N THR A 119 9.51 -5.07 -5.62
CA THR A 119 10.48 -4.00 -5.84
C THR A 119 9.79 -2.68 -6.16
N PHE A 120 8.76 -2.72 -7.00
CA PHE A 120 7.92 -1.57 -7.30
C PHE A 120 7.30 -1.01 -6.02
N VAL A 121 6.63 -1.86 -5.23
CA VAL A 121 5.97 -1.42 -3.98
C VAL A 121 6.98 -0.85 -2.97
N ILE A 122 8.18 -1.44 -2.85
CA ILE A 122 9.23 -0.89 -1.98
C ILE A 122 9.65 0.52 -2.42
N ASN A 123 9.77 0.77 -3.71
CA ASN A 123 10.17 2.09 -4.22
C ASN A 123 9.09 3.14 -3.95
N GLU A 124 7.82 2.79 -4.17
CA GLU A 124 6.68 3.63 -3.82
C GLU A 124 6.61 3.92 -2.32
N LEU A 125 6.84 2.90 -1.47
CA LEU A 125 6.91 3.08 -0.02
C LEU A 125 8.03 4.03 0.42
N LYS A 126 9.20 3.96 -0.23
CA LYS A 126 10.29 4.90 0.02
C LYS A 126 9.90 6.33 -0.35
N SER A 127 9.34 6.52 -1.55
CA SER A 127 8.88 7.84 -2.00
C SER A 127 7.80 8.42 -1.10
N LEU A 128 6.82 7.62 -0.70
CA LEU A 128 5.78 8.01 0.25
C LEU A 128 6.37 8.39 1.62
N THR A 129 7.35 7.61 2.10
CA THR A 129 8.02 7.91 3.38
C THR A 129 8.79 9.23 3.33
N GLU A 130 9.46 9.54 2.21
CA GLU A 130 10.16 10.83 2.02
C GLU A 130 9.19 12.02 2.11
N GLN A 131 8.00 11.88 1.52
CA GLN A 131 6.96 12.92 1.59
C GLN A 131 6.41 13.08 3.00
N LEU A 132 6.10 11.97 3.69
CA LEU A 132 5.60 11.99 5.07
C LEU A 132 6.62 12.58 6.05
N ARG A 133 7.92 12.34 5.86
CA ARG A 133 8.97 13.00 6.66
C ARG A 133 8.99 14.52 6.50
N GLY A 134 8.49 15.03 5.38
CA GLY A 134 8.43 16.47 5.10
C GLY A 134 7.29 17.20 5.82
N ILE A 135 6.46 16.49 6.56
CA ILE A 135 5.28 16.99 7.29
C ILE A 135 5.61 17.19 8.77
#